data_AF-A0A964ZS02-F1
#
_entry.id   AF-A0A964ZS02-F1
#
_cell.length_a   1.000
_cell.length_b   1.000
_cell.length_c   1.000
_cell.angle_alpha   90.00
_cell.angle_beta   90.00
_cell.angle_gamma   90.00
#
_symmetry.space_group_name_H-M   'P 1'
#
loop_
_entity.id
_entity.type
_entity.pdbx_description
1 polymer ?
#
loop_
_entity_poly.entity_id
_entity_poly.type
_entity_poly.pdbx_seq_one_letter_code
_entity_poly.pdbx_strand_id
1 'polypeptide(L)'
;MSAISRHLLPDTSLIDAGRLSIGGCDVHDLALQFGTPLFVYDEVHLRARCREAVDAFGADAVVYATKAFLCTAMARLAQEEGLLLDVATGGELFVALHAGVPADRCVMHGNNKSTAELREAITAGVRHIV
;
A
#
# COMPACT_ATOMS: atom_id res chain seq x y z
N MET A 1 14.98 3.99 -29.70
CA MET A 1 14.42 3.80 -28.34
C MET A 1 12.99 4.32 -28.37
N SER A 2 12.01 3.54 -27.93
CA SER A 2 10.63 4.03 -27.81
C SER A 2 10.54 4.92 -26.58
N ALA A 3 9.95 6.11 -26.70
CA ALA A 3 9.68 6.95 -25.55
C ALA A 3 8.62 6.28 -24.66
N ILE A 4 8.84 6.26 -23.35
CA ILE A 4 7.83 5.81 -22.38
C ILE A 4 6.72 6.85 -22.34
N SER A 5 5.47 6.42 -22.45
CA SER A 5 4.35 7.34 -22.33
C SER A 5 4.23 7.85 -20.89
N ARG A 6 4.08 9.17 -20.72
CA ARG A 6 4.12 9.80 -19.39
C ARG A 6 3.03 9.32 -18.44
N HIS A 7 1.88 8.87 -18.96
CA HIS A 7 0.79 8.31 -18.15
C HIS A 7 1.12 6.95 -17.50
N LEU A 8 2.23 6.32 -17.88
CA LEU A 8 2.72 5.09 -17.27
C LEU A 8 3.69 5.34 -16.10
N LEU A 9 4.10 6.60 -15.89
CA LEU A 9 4.97 6.98 -14.78
C LEU A 9 4.13 7.44 -13.59
N PRO A 10 4.70 7.47 -12.36
CA PRO A 10 4.03 8.08 -11.21
C PRO A 10 3.63 9.53 -11.46
N ASP A 11 2.55 10.00 -10.82
CA ASP A 11 1.92 11.29 -11.12
C ASP A 11 2.87 12.48 -10.95
N THR A 12 3.81 12.41 -10.00
CA THR A 12 4.76 13.50 -9.73
C THR A 12 6.03 13.44 -10.58
N SER A 13 6.04 12.60 -11.63
CA SER A 13 7.22 12.44 -12.48
C SER A 13 7.49 13.69 -13.32
N LEU A 14 8.72 14.21 -13.22
CA LEU A 14 9.20 15.32 -14.04
C LEU A 14 10.47 14.90 -14.77
N ILE A 15 10.50 15.19 -16.07
CA ILE A 15 11.68 14.98 -16.92
C ILE A 15 12.19 16.34 -17.38
N ASP A 16 13.40 16.68 -16.96
CA ASP A 16 14.09 17.91 -17.36
C ASP A 16 15.54 17.60 -17.76
N ALA A 17 15.97 18.18 -18.88
CA ALA A 17 17.32 17.98 -19.44
C ALA A 17 17.83 16.51 -19.46
N GLY A 18 16.93 15.54 -19.65
CA GLY A 18 17.26 14.10 -19.69
C GLY A 18 17.36 13.42 -18.32
N ARG A 19 17.06 14.12 -17.22
CA ARG A 19 16.97 13.58 -15.85
C ARG A 19 15.51 13.34 -15.46
N LEU A 20 15.25 12.28 -14.71
CA LEU A 20 13.93 11.95 -14.15
C LEU A 20 13.93 12.23 -12.66
N SER A 21 12.91 12.95 -12.18
CA SER A 21 12.59 13.09 -10.76
C SER A 21 11.20 12.57 -10.46
N ILE A 22 11.01 12.01 -9.26
CA ILE A 22 9.75 11.49 -8.72
C ILE A 22 9.60 12.07 -7.32
N GLY A 23 8.47 12.70 -7.02
CA GLY A 23 8.23 13.37 -5.73
C GLY A 23 9.19 14.52 -5.46
N GLY A 24 9.76 15.13 -6.51
CA GLY A 24 10.84 16.12 -6.39
C GLY A 24 12.24 15.54 -6.12
N CYS A 25 12.38 14.21 -6.02
CA CYS A 25 13.64 13.53 -5.83
C CYS A 25 14.20 13.05 -7.17
N ASP A 26 15.41 13.48 -7.53
CA ASP A 26 16.08 13.00 -8.73
C ASP A 26 16.50 11.53 -8.60
N VAL A 27 16.13 10.71 -9.58
CA VAL A 27 16.32 9.25 -9.53
C VAL A 27 17.80 8.85 -9.58
N HIS A 28 18.65 9.63 -10.25
CA HIS A 28 20.09 9.38 -10.26
C HIS A 28 20.70 9.66 -8.88
N ASP A 29 20.28 10.73 -8.23
CA ASP A 29 20.76 11.06 -6.88
C ASP A 29 20.28 10.02 -5.86
N LEU A 30 19.03 9.54 -5.98
CA LEU A 30 18.53 8.40 -5.20
C LEU A 30 19.37 7.12 -5.41
N ALA A 31 19.75 6.81 -6.66
CA ALA A 31 20.58 5.64 -6.96
C ALA A 31 21.98 5.74 -6.36
N LEU A 32 22.58 6.94 -6.36
CA LEU A 32 23.87 7.18 -5.69
C LEU A 32 23.77 7.03 -4.17
N GLN A 33 22.69 7.52 -3.58
CA GLN A 33 22.49 7.50 -2.13
C GLN A 33 22.14 6.11 -1.58
N PHE A 34 21.22 5.40 -2.24
CA PHE A 34 20.64 4.15 -1.73
C PHE A 34 21.12 2.90 -2.46
N GLY A 35 21.89 3.05 -3.54
CA GLY A 35 22.36 1.95 -4.39
C GLY A 35 21.28 1.42 -5.34
N THR A 36 21.62 0.37 -6.09
CA THR A 36 20.71 -0.29 -7.04
C THR A 36 20.80 -1.83 -6.92
N PRO A 37 19.69 -2.58 -7.13
CA PRO A 37 18.36 -2.13 -7.54
C PRO A 37 17.59 -1.39 -6.44
N LEU A 38 16.80 -0.38 -6.83
CA LEU A 38 16.02 0.47 -5.92
C LEU A 38 14.55 0.56 -6.36
N PHE A 39 13.63 0.33 -5.43
CA PHE A 39 12.20 0.62 -5.63
C PHE A 39 11.89 2.02 -5.07
N VAL A 40 11.35 2.89 -5.92
CA VAL A 40 10.93 4.25 -5.54
C VAL A 40 9.41 4.31 -5.62
N TYR A 41 8.77 4.49 -4.47
CA TYR A 41 7.32 4.66 -4.38
C TYR A 41 6.99 6.16 -4.24
N ASP A 42 6.15 6.65 -5.15
CA ASP A 42 5.60 8.00 -5.07
C ASP A 42 4.40 8.02 -4.11
N GLU A 43 4.61 8.55 -2.90
CA GLU A 43 3.57 8.62 -1.88
C GLU A 43 2.36 9.46 -2.33
N VAL A 44 2.59 10.54 -3.08
CA VAL A 44 1.50 11.42 -3.57
C VAL A 44 0.62 10.63 -4.54
N HIS A 45 1.23 9.89 -5.46
CA HIS A 45 0.52 9.01 -6.38
C HIS A 45 -0.28 7.94 -5.65
N LEU A 46 0.35 7.22 -4.70
CA LEU A 46 -0.33 6.15 -3.95
C LEU A 46 -1.54 6.68 -3.17
N ARG A 47 -1.39 7.82 -2.49
CA ARG A 47 -2.49 8.48 -1.77
C ARG A 47 -3.59 8.95 -2.72
N ALA A 48 -3.23 9.49 -3.89
CA ALA A 48 -4.21 9.88 -4.91
C ALA A 48 -5.05 8.68 -5.37
N ARG A 49 -4.43 7.52 -5.64
CA ARG A 49 -5.15 6.29 -6.01
C ARG A 49 -6.08 5.80 -4.90
N CYS A 50 -5.67 5.92 -3.63
CA CYS A 50 -6.51 5.60 -2.48
C CYS A 50 -7.76 6.49 -2.43
N ARG A 51 -7.58 7.81 -2.52
CA ARG A 51 -8.69 8.78 -2.51
C ARG A 51 -9.64 8.58 -3.69
N GLU A 52 -9.11 8.37 -4.89
CA GLU A 52 -9.94 8.11 -6.07
C GLU A 52 -10.86 6.90 -5.88
N ALA A 53 -10.35 5.82 -5.27
CA ALA A 53 -11.17 4.66 -4.96
C ALA A 53 -12.23 4.98 -3.89
N VAL A 54 -11.84 5.65 -2.80
CA VAL A 54 -12.78 6.02 -1.72
C VAL A 54 -13.86 6.98 -2.22
N ASP A 55 -13.51 7.97 -3.04
CA ASP A 55 -14.46 8.91 -3.62
C ASP A 55 -15.45 8.21 -4.58
N ALA A 56 -14.98 7.22 -5.32
CA ALA A 56 -15.81 6.47 -6.27
C ALA A 56 -16.76 5.46 -5.61
N PHE A 57 -16.31 4.77 -4.56
CA PHE A 57 -17.05 3.66 -3.95
C PHE A 57 -17.63 3.96 -2.56
N GLY A 58 -17.19 5.05 -1.93
CA GLY A 58 -17.59 5.46 -0.60
C GLY A 58 -16.62 5.01 0.51
N ALA A 59 -16.71 5.69 1.65
CA ALA A 59 -15.98 5.32 2.86
C ALA A 59 -16.35 3.89 3.30
N ASP A 60 -15.37 3.16 3.84
CA ASP A 60 -15.50 1.78 4.31
C ASP A 60 -15.87 0.72 3.25
N ALA A 61 -16.02 1.10 1.98
CA ALA A 61 -16.33 0.19 0.88
C ALA A 61 -15.08 -0.29 0.12
N VAL A 62 -13.92 0.33 0.35
CA VAL A 62 -12.68 0.06 -0.36
C VAL A 62 -11.70 -0.69 0.53
N VAL A 63 -11.17 -1.80 0.01
CA VAL A 63 -10.23 -2.67 0.73
C VAL A 63 -8.92 -2.74 -0.06
N TYR A 64 -7.82 -2.31 0.56
CA TYR A 64 -6.49 -2.47 0.01
C TYR A 64 -6.01 -3.91 0.18
N ALA A 65 -5.73 -4.59 -0.93
CA ALA A 65 -5.22 -5.96 -0.92
C ALA A 65 -3.71 -5.98 -0.59
N THR A 66 -3.36 -6.36 0.64
CA THR A 66 -1.97 -6.26 1.13
C THR A 66 -0.99 -7.18 0.41
N LYS A 67 -1.50 -8.22 -0.26
CA LYS A 67 -0.71 -9.07 -1.17
C LYS A 67 -0.04 -8.32 -2.33
N ALA A 68 -0.50 -7.12 -2.69
CA ALA A 68 0.13 -6.30 -3.72
C ALA A 68 1.49 -5.76 -3.22
N PHE A 69 1.50 -5.20 -2.01
CA PHE A 69 2.69 -4.78 -1.27
C PHE A 69 2.29 -4.46 0.18
N LEU A 70 3.06 -4.96 1.16
CA LEU A 70 2.79 -4.66 2.56
C LEU A 70 4.09 -4.34 3.31
N CYS A 71 4.07 -3.19 3.97
CA CYS A 71 4.98 -2.81 5.04
C CYS A 71 4.22 -1.89 6.00
N THR A 72 4.81 -1.53 7.14
CA THR A 72 4.14 -0.67 8.12
C THR A 72 3.78 0.71 7.55
N ALA A 73 4.62 1.27 6.68
CA ALA A 73 4.34 2.55 6.02
C ALA A 73 3.15 2.46 5.06
N MET A 74 3.07 1.42 4.24
CA MET A 74 1.96 1.22 3.30
C MET A 74 0.64 0.92 4.04
N ALA A 75 0.70 0.12 5.11
CA ALA A 75 -0.48 -0.17 5.94
C ALA A 75 -1.06 1.10 6.58
N ARG A 76 -0.18 1.93 7.16
CA ARG A 76 -0.58 3.22 7.73
C ARG A 76 -1.11 4.18 6.67
N LEU A 77 -0.44 4.30 5.52
CA LEU A 77 -0.89 5.14 4.40
C LEU A 77 -2.31 4.77 3.95
N ALA A 78 -2.55 3.47 3.67
CA ALA A 78 -3.88 3.01 3.24
C ALA A 78 -4.96 3.31 4.29
N GLN A 79 -4.66 3.11 5.57
CA GLN A 79 -5.58 3.40 6.67
C GLN A 79 -5.85 4.91 6.83
N GLU A 80 -4.82 5.75 6.73
CA GLU A 80 -4.95 7.21 6.78
C GLU A 80 -5.81 7.76 5.63
N GLU A 81 -5.72 7.15 4.44
CA GLU A 81 -6.57 7.49 3.28
C GLU A 81 -7.95 6.84 3.32
N GLY A 82 -8.32 6.17 4.43
CA GLY A 82 -9.67 5.69 4.68
C GLY A 82 -9.99 4.30 4.11
N LEU A 83 -8.99 3.54 3.66
CA LEU A 83 -9.20 2.17 3.18
C LEU A 83 -9.25 1.18 4.36
N LEU A 84 -9.96 0.07 4.15
CA LEU A 84 -9.79 -1.16 4.92
C LEU A 84 -8.58 -1.93 4.39
N LEU A 85 -8.04 -2.88 5.16
CA LEU A 85 -6.92 -3.73 4.72
C LEU A 85 -7.38 -5.20 4.59
N ASP A 86 -7.18 -5.79 3.42
CA ASP A 86 -7.35 -7.23 3.16
C ASP A 86 -6.03 -7.92 3.46
N VAL A 87 -5.98 -8.64 4.59
CA VAL A 87 -4.84 -9.45 5.05
C VAL A 87 -5.11 -10.94 4.81
N ALA A 88 -4.13 -11.67 4.28
CA ALA A 88 -4.31 -13.06 3.87
C ALA A 88 -3.75 -14.10 4.86
N THR A 89 -2.90 -13.67 5.80
CA THR A 89 -2.22 -14.56 6.77
C THR A 89 -2.05 -13.86 8.13
N GLY A 90 -1.74 -14.62 9.18
CA GLY A 90 -1.38 -14.05 10.48
C GLY A 90 -0.18 -13.09 10.42
N GLY A 91 0.78 -13.33 9.52
CA GLY A 91 1.92 -12.42 9.32
C GLY A 91 1.51 -11.06 8.76
N GLU A 92 0.56 -11.04 7.82
CA GLU A 92 0.03 -9.79 7.28
C GLU A 92 -0.82 -9.04 8.30
N LEU A 93 -1.65 -9.76 9.07
CA LEU A 93 -2.40 -9.20 10.19
C LEU A 93 -1.45 -8.57 11.23
N PHE A 94 -0.38 -9.28 11.60
CA PHE A 94 0.63 -8.77 12.52
C PHE A 94 1.24 -7.46 12.04
N VAL A 95 1.65 -7.37 10.76
CA VAL A 95 2.24 -6.14 10.20
C VAL A 95 1.23 -4.98 10.21
N ALA A 96 -0.04 -5.23 9.87
CA ALA A 96 -1.09 -4.21 9.89
C ALA A 96 -1.32 -3.68 11.33
N LEU A 97 -1.48 -4.57 12.31
CA LEU A 97 -1.66 -4.18 13.71
C LEU A 97 -0.42 -3.45 14.26
N HIS A 98 0.78 -3.93 13.91
CA HIS A 98 2.03 -3.28 14.30
C HIS A 98 2.20 -1.88 13.68
N ALA A 99 1.61 -1.63 12.52
CA ALA A 99 1.55 -0.31 11.90
C ALA A 99 0.56 0.66 12.58
N GLY A 100 -0.23 0.17 13.55
CA GLY A 100 -1.25 0.94 14.25
C GLY A 100 -2.63 0.91 13.57
N VAL A 101 -2.84 0.04 12.57
CA VAL A 101 -4.15 -0.13 11.94
C VAL A 101 -5.08 -0.81 12.95
N PRO A 102 -6.23 -0.21 13.29
CA PRO A 102 -7.22 -0.85 14.16
C PRO A 102 -7.71 -2.18 13.55
N ALA A 103 -7.87 -3.22 14.36
CA ALA A 103 -8.24 -4.54 13.86
C ALA A 103 -9.61 -4.55 13.14
N ASP A 104 -10.55 -3.70 13.56
CA ASP A 104 -11.87 -3.52 12.93
C ASP A 104 -11.79 -2.79 11.56
N ARG A 105 -10.58 -2.44 11.12
CA ARG A 105 -10.25 -1.98 9.76
C ARG A 105 -9.68 -3.09 8.88
N CYS A 106 -9.46 -4.28 9.41
CA CYS A 106 -8.92 -5.43 8.67
C CYS A 106 -10.02 -6.40 8.24
N VAL A 107 -9.83 -7.01 7.07
CA VAL A 107 -10.62 -8.13 6.52
C VAL A 107 -9.66 -9.29 6.29
N MET A 108 -9.91 -10.45 6.87
CA MET A 108 -9.02 -11.59 6.76
C MET A 108 -9.47 -12.59 5.69
N HIS A 109 -8.72 -12.63 4.57
CA HIS A 109 -8.82 -13.65 3.54
C HIS A 109 -7.88 -14.84 3.80
N GLY A 110 -7.90 -15.84 2.92
CA GLY A 110 -7.02 -17.01 2.96
C GLY A 110 -7.80 -18.31 2.80
N ASN A 111 -7.41 -19.18 1.87
CA ASN A 111 -8.12 -20.43 1.57
C ASN A 111 -7.77 -21.60 2.53
N ASN A 112 -6.77 -21.43 3.39
CA ASN A 112 -6.28 -22.46 4.30
C ASN A 112 -5.84 -21.86 5.65
N LYS A 113 -6.70 -21.01 6.24
CA LYS A 113 -6.42 -20.37 7.53
C LYS A 113 -6.25 -21.45 8.61
N SER A 114 -5.16 -21.37 9.36
CA SER A 114 -4.97 -22.22 10.52
C SER A 114 -5.90 -21.82 11.68
N THR A 115 -6.16 -22.76 12.59
CA THR A 115 -6.90 -22.46 13.84
C THR A 115 -6.22 -21.36 14.67
N ALA A 116 -4.89 -21.25 14.59
CA ALA A 116 -4.14 -20.21 15.27
C ALA A 116 -4.45 -18.83 14.69
N GLU A 117 -4.41 -18.68 13.37
CA GLU A 117 -4.71 -17.40 12.70
C GLU A 117 -6.19 -17.00 12.87
N LEU A 118 -7.11 -17.97 12.81
CA LEU A 118 -8.53 -17.71 13.10
C LEU A 118 -8.71 -17.20 14.53
N ARG A 119 -8.03 -17.81 15.52
CA ARG A 119 -8.09 -17.36 16.91
C ARG A 119 -7.50 -15.97 17.08
N GLU A 120 -6.37 -15.69 16.45
CA GLU A 120 -5.72 -14.37 16.46
C GLU A 120 -6.67 -13.29 15.91
N ALA A 121 -7.23 -13.51 14.71
CA ALA A 121 -8.16 -12.56 14.08
C ALA A 121 -9.41 -12.29 14.93
N ILE A 122 -10.02 -13.35 15.49
CA ILE A 122 -11.18 -13.22 16.38
C ILE A 122 -10.80 -12.45 17.65
N THR A 123 -9.64 -12.75 18.24
CA THR A 123 -9.18 -12.12 19.50
C THR A 123 -8.85 -10.65 19.30
N ALA A 124 -8.23 -10.29 18.16
CA ALA A 124 -7.90 -8.92 17.81
C ALA A 124 -9.15 -8.07 17.48
N GLY A 125 -10.26 -8.70 17.08
CA GLY A 125 -11.47 -8.01 16.65
C GLY A 125 -11.46 -7.64 15.16
N VAL A 126 -10.94 -8.52 14.31
CA VAL A 126 -10.96 -8.34 12.84
C VAL A 126 -12.41 -8.22 12.34
N ARG A 127 -12.67 -7.24 11.46
CA ARG A 127 -14.03 -6.89 11.00
C ARG A 127 -14.74 -8.05 10.32
N HIS A 128 -14.07 -8.68 9.36
CA HIS A 128 -14.61 -9.78 8.57
C HIS A 128 -13.56 -10.86 8.37
N ILE A 129 -13.97 -12.12 8.46
CA ILE A 129 -13.17 -13.29 8.10
C ILE A 129 -13.91 -13.98 6.96
N VAL A 130 -13.29 -14.04 5.79
CA VAL A 130 -13.90 -14.52 4.53
C VAL A 130 -13.62 -16.00 4.30
#